data_AF-A0A7X4A809-F1
#
_entry.id   AF-A0A7X4A809-F1
#
_cell.length_a   1.000
_cell.length_b   1.000
_cell.length_c   1.000
_cell.angle_alpha   90.00
_cell.angle_beta   90.00
_cell.angle_gamma   90.00
#
_symmetry.space_group_name_H-M   'P 1'
#
loop_
_entity.id
_entity.type
_entity.pdbx_description
1 polymer ?
#
loop_
_entity_poly.entity_id
_entity_poly.type
_entity_poly.pdbx_seq_one_letter_code
_entity_poly.pdbx_strand_id
1 'polypeptide(L)'
;MINISRGQMIAVAFICLMGLAFAIPNALDRKFLEKVPGWLPSQTFNLGLDLQGGIHLLYSVDLSDVIKDRMQDVRKHVRAMFRSADYRVKYQRLRATD
;
A
#
# COMPACT_ATOMS: atom_id res chain seq x y z
N MET A 1 19.34 16.36 45.70
CA MET A 1 18.43 15.20 45.82
C MET A 1 17.09 15.62 45.24
N ILE A 2 16.63 15.01 44.14
CA ILE A 2 15.35 15.39 43.51
C ILE A 2 14.23 14.87 44.42
N ASN A 3 13.56 15.78 45.12
CA ASN A 3 12.44 15.43 46.00
C ASN A 3 11.14 15.47 45.17
N ILE A 4 10.72 14.32 44.64
CA ILE A 4 9.47 14.22 43.89
C ILE A 4 8.32 14.20 44.91
N SER A 5 7.45 15.19 44.85
CA SER A 5 6.25 15.24 45.70
C SER A 5 5.32 14.07 45.36
N ARG A 6 4.73 13.42 46.38
CA ARG A 6 3.82 12.27 46.19
C ARG A 6 2.66 12.60 45.24
N GLY A 7 2.18 13.85 45.27
CA GLY A 7 1.13 14.31 44.35
C GLY A 7 1.60 14.39 42.89
N GLN A 8 2.84 14.81 42.64
CA GLN A 8 3.42 14.83 41.30
C GLN A 8 3.61 13.42 40.76
N MET A 9 4.02 12.47 41.61
CA MET A 9 4.16 11.06 41.23
C MET A 9 2.81 10.44 40.84
N ILE A 10 1.74 10.71 41.62
CA ILE A 10 0.39 10.23 41.31
C ILE A 10 -0.13 10.85 40.01
N ALA A 11 0.09 12.16 39.81
CA ALA A 11 -0.33 12.84 38.58
C ALA A 11 0.37 12.27 37.34
N VAL A 12 1.69 12.04 37.40
CA VAL A 12 2.45 11.44 36.30
C VAL A 12 1.99 10.01 36.03
N ALA A 13 1.82 9.19 37.06
CA ALA A 13 1.33 7.82 36.91
C ALA A 13 -0.07 7.79 36.27
N PHE A 14 -0.96 8.70 36.68
CA PHE A 14 -2.31 8.82 36.14
C PHE A 14 -2.31 9.23 34.66
N ILE A 15 -1.50 10.22 34.28
CA ILE A 15 -1.37 10.67 32.88
C ILE A 15 -0.79 9.55 32.00
N CYS A 16 0.23 8.82 32.48
CA CYS A 16 0.78 7.67 31.77
C CYS A 16 -0.25 6.54 31.60
N LEU A 17 -1.03 6.23 32.64
CA LEU A 17 -2.10 5.23 32.57
C LEU A 17 -3.19 5.62 31.57
N MET A 18 -3.62 6.89 31.57
CA MET A 18 -4.56 7.39 30.57
C MET A 18 -3.97 7.31 29.17
N GLY A 19 -2.73 7.78 28.96
CA GLY A 19 -2.07 7.69 27.66
C GLY A 19 -2.01 6.27 27.12
N LEU A 20 -1.72 5.28 27.98
CA LEU A 20 -1.75 3.87 27.62
C LEU A 20 -3.17 3.40 27.27
N ALA A 21 -4.17 3.75 28.09
CA ALA A 21 -5.57 3.39 27.85
C ALA A 21 -6.11 3.94 26.52
N PHE A 22 -5.70 5.15 26.12
CA PHE A 22 -6.07 5.76 24.84
C PHE A 22 -5.24 5.22 23.65
N ALA A 23 -4.03 4.72 23.88
CA ALA A 23 -3.19 4.10 22.84
C ALA A 23 -3.60 2.65 22.52
N ILE A 24 -4.15 1.91 23.50
CA ILE A 24 -4.64 0.53 23.34
C ILE A 24 -5.58 0.33 22.13
N PRO A 25 -6.64 1.16 21.92
CA PRO A 25 -7.51 0.98 20.77
C PRO A 25 -6.81 1.22 19.42
N ASN A 26 -5.70 1.97 19.38
CA ASN A 26 -4.91 2.18 18.17
C ASN A 26 -3.99 0.99 17.84
N ALA A 27 -3.64 0.17 18.84
CA ALA A 27 -2.80 -1.02 18.68
C ALA A 27 -3.60 -2.33 18.55
N LEU A 28 -4.88 -2.33 18.91
CA LEU A 28 -5.76 -3.49 18.84
C LEU A 28 -6.54 -3.53 17.54
N ASP A 29 -6.60 -4.72 16.92
CA ASP A 29 -7.41 -5.00 15.75
C ASP A 29 -8.92 -4.81 16.04
N ARG A 30 -9.70 -4.37 15.04
CA ARG A 30 -11.13 -4.01 15.16
C ARG A 30 -11.98 -5.12 15.80
N LYS A 31 -11.55 -6.38 15.64
CA LYS A 31 -12.19 -7.58 16.21
C LYS A 31 -12.15 -7.66 17.75
N PHE A 32 -11.17 -7.02 18.39
CA PHE A 32 -11.09 -6.96 19.86
C PHE A 32 -11.84 -5.75 20.43
N LEU A 33 -12.01 -4.69 19.63
CA LEU A 33 -12.74 -3.48 20.00
C LEU A 33 -14.26 -3.69 20.09
N GLU A 34 -14.82 -4.68 19.40
CA GLU A 34 -16.23 -5.05 19.54
C GLU A 34 -16.54 -5.75 20.87
N LYS A 35 -15.52 -6.23 21.60
CA LYS A 35 -15.69 -6.96 22.87
C LYS A 35 -15.38 -6.13 24.11
N VAL A 36 -14.93 -4.88 23.97
CA VAL A 36 -14.69 -4.00 25.12
C VAL A 36 -15.98 -3.27 25.52
N PRO A 37 -16.29 -3.16 26.83
CA PRO A 37 -17.52 -2.53 27.27
C PRO A 37 -17.52 -1.03 26.92
N GLY A 38 -18.71 -0.47 26.61
CA GLY A 38 -18.90 0.86 25.98
C GLY A 38 -18.43 2.11 26.74
N TRP A 39 -17.66 1.95 27.82
CA TRP A 39 -16.98 3.03 28.56
C TRP A 39 -15.55 3.29 28.05
N LEU A 40 -14.98 2.36 27.27
CA LEU A 40 -13.65 2.52 26.66
C LEU A 40 -13.82 3.11 25.24
N PRO A 41 -13.07 4.16 24.86
CA PRO A 41 -13.21 4.80 23.55
C PRO A 41 -12.88 3.80 22.44
N SER A 42 -13.93 3.26 21.82
CA SER A 42 -13.87 2.31 20.70
C SER A 42 -13.56 2.99 19.34
N GLN A 43 -13.35 4.31 19.36
CA GLN A 43 -13.05 5.09 18.16
C GLN A 43 -11.57 4.98 17.83
N THR A 44 -11.22 4.00 17.00
CA THR A 44 -9.93 3.98 16.31
C THR A 44 -9.84 5.21 15.41
N PHE A 45 -8.78 6.00 15.54
CA PHE A 45 -8.47 7.04 14.56
C PHE A 45 -8.37 6.41 13.16
N ASN A 46 -8.85 7.10 12.12
CA ASN A 46 -8.63 6.67 10.74
C ASN A 46 -7.12 6.72 10.46
N LEU A 47 -6.45 5.57 10.57
CA LEU A 47 -5.05 5.42 10.19
C LEU A 47 -4.93 5.84 8.71
N GLY A 48 -3.97 6.70 8.38
CA GLY A 48 -3.73 7.10 7.00
C GLY A 48 -3.31 5.90 6.14
N LEU A 49 -3.32 6.08 4.81
CA LEU A 49 -3.00 5.03 3.82
C LEU A 49 -1.67 4.28 4.11
N ASP A 50 -0.67 5.01 4.64
CA ASP A 50 0.65 4.48 5.01
C ASP A 50 0.59 3.49 6.18
N LEU A 51 -0.33 3.73 7.13
CA LEU A 51 -0.57 2.88 8.30
C LEU A 51 -1.66 1.82 8.05
N GLN A 52 -2.43 1.92 6.95
CA GLN A 52 -3.40 0.91 6.51
C GLN A 52 -2.79 -0.16 5.58
N GLY A 53 -1.51 -0.04 5.22
CA GLY A 53 -0.76 -1.07 4.49
C GLY A 53 -1.36 -1.44 3.13
N GLY A 54 -2.14 -0.55 2.52
CA GLY A 54 -2.89 -0.82 1.29
C GLY A 54 -2.46 0.11 0.17
N ILE A 55 -1.47 -0.29 -0.62
CA ILE A 55 -1.26 0.28 -1.95
C ILE A 55 -2.44 -0.15 -2.82
N HIS A 56 -3.53 0.62 -2.76
CA HIS A 56 -4.56 0.59 -3.79
C HIS A 56 -4.00 1.34 -5.00
N LEU A 57 -3.01 0.76 -5.65
CA LEU A 57 -2.71 1.10 -7.03
C LEU A 57 -3.92 0.60 -7.81
N LEU A 58 -4.93 1.45 -7.93
CA LEU A 58 -5.98 1.34 -8.91
C LEU A 58 -5.28 1.42 -10.27
N TYR A 59 -4.75 0.30 -10.73
CA TYR A 59 -4.16 0.18 -12.05
C TYR A 59 -5.34 0.10 -13.02
N SER A 60 -6.01 1.24 -13.22
CA SER A 60 -6.98 1.49 -14.29
C SER A 60 -6.28 1.61 -15.63
N VAL A 61 -5.32 0.74 -15.89
CA VAL A 61 -4.71 0.59 -17.19
C VAL A 61 -5.41 -0.57 -17.83
N ASP A 62 -6.06 -0.30 -18.95
CA ASP A 62 -6.70 -1.33 -19.75
C ASP A 62 -5.63 -2.34 -20.20
N LEU A 63 -5.70 -3.55 -19.64
CA LEU A 63 -4.75 -4.62 -19.95
C LEU A 63 -4.72 -4.94 -21.44
N SER A 64 -5.82 -4.68 -22.16
CA SER A 64 -5.88 -4.91 -23.61
C SER A 64 -4.98 -3.94 -24.39
N ASP A 65 -4.88 -2.69 -23.96
CA ASP A 65 -4.01 -1.69 -24.57
C ASP A 65 -2.53 -2.02 -24.32
N VAL A 66 -2.19 -2.48 -23.10
CA VAL A 66 -0.81 -2.90 -22.77
C VAL A 66 -0.37 -4.11 -23.59
N ILE A 67 -1.25 -5.10 -23.77
CA ILE A 67 -0.96 -6.29 -24.58
C ILE A 67 -0.74 -5.87 -26.04
N LYS A 68 -1.58 -4.98 -26.57
CA LYS A 68 -1.47 -4.49 -27.95
C LYS A 68 -0.17 -3.72 -28.17
N ASP A 69 0.20 -2.83 -27.26
CA ASP A 69 1.45 -2.08 -27.34
C ASP A 69 2.66 -3.01 -27.25
N ARG A 70 2.60 -4.00 -26.34
CA ARG A 70 3.65 -5.01 -26.23
C ARG A 70 3.83 -5.82 -27.51
N MET A 71 2.73 -6.23 -28.15
CA MET A 71 2.77 -6.94 -29.44
C MET A 71 3.30 -6.07 -30.58
N GLN A 72 2.96 -4.78 -30.60
CA GLN A 72 3.50 -3.84 -31.58
C GLN A 72 5.01 -3.67 -31.42
N ASP A 73 5.50 -3.60 -30.20
CA ASP A 73 6.93 -3.44 -29.91
C ASP A 73 7.73 -4.70 -30.26
N VAL A 74 7.20 -5.90 -29.95
CA VAL A 74 7.79 -7.17 -30.42
C VAL A 74 7.89 -7.18 -31.95
N ARG A 75 6.82 -6.78 -32.65
CA ARG A 75 6.81 -6.70 -34.12
C ARG A 75 7.85 -5.70 -34.65
N LYS A 76 8.02 -4.54 -34.00
CA LYS A 76 9.04 -3.55 -34.36
C LYS A 76 10.45 -4.10 -34.16
N HIS A 77 10.71 -4.81 -33.07
CA HIS A 77 12.01 -5.44 -32.82
C HIS A 77 12.33 -6.51 -33.86
N VAL A 78 11.39 -7.42 -34.14
CA VAL A 78 11.56 -8.43 -35.19
C VAL A 78 11.83 -7.75 -36.54
N ARG A 79 11.09 -6.69 -36.87
CA ARG A 79 11.30 -5.87 -38.07
C ARG A 79 12.69 -5.22 -38.10
N ALA A 80 13.18 -4.71 -36.97
CA ALA A 80 14.50 -4.11 -36.88
C ALA A 80 15.59 -5.16 -37.10
N MET A 81 15.50 -6.32 -36.44
CA MET A 81 16.43 -7.43 -36.59
C MET A 81 16.55 -7.89 -38.05
N PHE A 82 15.44 -8.03 -38.77
CA PHE A 82 15.45 -8.39 -40.18
C PHE A 82 15.98 -7.29 -41.11
N ARG A 83 16.00 -6.02 -40.70
CA ARG A 83 16.68 -4.95 -41.47
C ARG A 83 18.18 -4.88 -41.18
N SER A 84 18.58 -5.21 -39.95
CA SER A 84 19.98 -5.18 -39.52
C SER A 84 20.77 -6.40 -40.01
N ALA A 85 20.10 -7.51 -40.30
CA ALA A 85 20.72 -8.68 -40.92
C ALA A 85 21.08 -8.37 -42.39
N ASP A 86 22.33 -8.62 -42.74
CA ASP A 86 22.98 -8.29 -44.04
C ASP A 86 22.24 -8.85 -45.28
N TYR A 87 21.45 -9.90 -45.08
CA TYR A 87 20.56 -10.46 -46.09
C TYR A 87 19.24 -9.67 -46.08
N ARG A 88 18.99 -8.86 -47.13
CA ARG A 88 17.72 -8.11 -47.34
C ARG A 88 16.53 -9.07 -47.53
N VAL A 89 16.07 -9.70 -46.46
CA VAL A 89 14.87 -10.54 -46.47
C VAL A 89 13.66 -9.62 -46.53
N LYS A 90 13.00 -9.59 -47.68
CA LYS A 90 11.74 -8.84 -47.87
C LYS A 90 10.61 -9.54 -47.12
N TYR A 91 10.20 -9.00 -45.97
CA TYR A 91 8.98 -9.41 -45.27
C TYR A 91 7.87 -8.38 -45.53
N GLN A 92 6.70 -8.83 -45.98
CA GLN A 92 5.63 -7.92 -46.41
C GLN A 92 4.44 -7.87 -45.44
N ARG A 93 4.25 -8.89 -44.58
CA ARG A 93 3.10 -8.97 -43.64
C ARG A 93 3.40 -9.78 -42.38
N LEU A 94 4.10 -9.17 -41.41
CA LEU A 94 4.20 -9.74 -40.05
C LEU A 94 2.86 -9.49 -39.32
N ARG A 95 2.05 -10.55 -39.18
CA ARG A 95 0.84 -10.57 -38.35
C ARG A 95 1.15 -11.28 -37.03
N ALA A 96 0.81 -10.65 -35.92
CA ALA A 96 0.60 -11.34 -34.65
C ALA A 96 -0.88 -11.77 -34.67
N THR A 97 -1.14 -13.07 -34.58
CA THR A 97 -2.50 -13.60 -34.39
C THR A 97 -2.83 -13.50 -32.90
N ASP A 98 -4.09 -13.19 -32.61
CA ASP A 98 -4.69 -13.03 -31.27
C ASP A 98 -4.40 -14.20 -30.32
#